data_AF-A0ABD5MXB2-F1
#
_entry.id   AF-A0ABD5MXB2-F1
#
_cell.length_a   1.000
_cell.length_b   1.000
_cell.length_c   1.000
_cell.angle_alpha   90.00
_cell.angle_beta   90.00
_cell.angle_gamma   90.00
#
_symmetry.space_group_name_H-M   'P 1'
#
loop_
_entity.id
_entity.type
_entity.pdbx_description
1 polymer ?
#
loop_
_entity_poly.entity_id
_entity_poly.type
_entity_poly.pdbx_seq_one_letter_code
_entity_poly.pdbx_strand_id
1 'polypeptide(L)'
;MTTMTLAVPDELKHKMEDFPEINWSEVARQAFYQQIKDMEFLKKFKSKSRLTEEDALKLGSELNISLSKRYLSNGRKKPKGL
;
A
#
# COMPACT_ATOMS: atom_id res chain seq x y z
N MET A 1 20.12 24.26 -0.27
CA MET A 1 18.68 24.09 -0.61
C MET A 1 18.57 24.07 -2.12
N THR A 2 17.72 23.20 -2.66
CA THR A 2 17.43 23.15 -4.11
C THR A 2 15.97 23.52 -4.32
N THR A 3 15.70 24.36 -5.32
CA THR A 3 14.34 24.78 -5.67
C THR A 3 13.77 23.86 -6.74
N MET A 4 12.51 23.48 -6.59
CA MET A 4 11.74 22.72 -7.57
C MET A 4 10.42 23.44 -7.81
N THR A 5 10.05 23.61 -9.07
CA THR A 5 8.76 24.16 -9.49
C THR A 5 7.86 23.02 -9.93
N LEU A 6 6.62 22.99 -9.43
CA LEU A 6 5.64 21.96 -9.73
C LEU A 6 4.40 22.61 -10.34
N ALA A 7 3.89 22.00 -11.42
CA ALA A 7 2.57 22.34 -11.93
C ALA A 7 1.51 21.55 -11.14
N VAL A 8 0.45 22.23 -10.74
CA VAL A 8 -0.75 21.62 -10.14
C VAL A 8 -1.98 22.06 -10.94
N PRO A 9 -3.05 21.26 -10.99
CA PRO A 9 -4.31 21.69 -11.60
C PRO A 9 -4.83 22.98 -10.96
N ASP A 10 -5.41 23.86 -11.76
CA ASP A 10 -5.91 25.17 -11.28
C ASP A 10 -6.94 25.02 -10.15
N GLU A 11 -7.84 24.04 -10.25
CA GLU A 11 -8.81 23.74 -9.20
C GLU A 11 -8.14 23.39 -7.86
N LEU A 12 -7.04 22.64 -7.90
CA LEU A 12 -6.28 22.29 -6.70
C LEU A 12 -5.59 23.53 -6.13
N LYS A 13 -5.00 24.37 -6.99
CA LYS A 13 -4.38 25.63 -6.56
C LYS A 13 -5.37 26.53 -5.82
N HIS A 14 -6.58 26.69 -6.36
CA HIS A 14 -7.62 27.49 -5.70
C HIS A 14 -7.98 26.94 -4.33
N LYS A 15 -8.16 25.62 -4.20
CA LYS A 15 -8.39 24.98 -2.89
C LYS A 15 -7.22 25.17 -1.93
N MET A 16 -5.99 25.22 -2.43
CA MET A 16 -4.81 25.48 -1.59
C MET A 16 -4.74 26.93 -1.10
N GLU A 17 -5.20 27.89 -1.92
CA GLU A 17 -5.28 29.31 -1.59
C GLU A 17 -6.30 29.59 -0.46
N ASP A 18 -7.32 28.75 -0.31
CA ASP A 18 -8.29 28.83 0.79
C ASP A 18 -7.69 28.51 2.18
N PHE A 19 -6.50 27.89 2.23
CA PHE A 19 -5.80 27.54 3.47
C PHE A 19 -4.39 28.16 3.53
N PRO A 20 -4.28 29.50 3.66
CA PRO A 20 -3.00 30.22 3.65
C PRO A 20 -2.09 29.91 4.85
N GLU A 21 -2.64 29.37 5.94
CA GLU A 21 -1.89 28.94 7.12
C GLU A 21 -1.04 27.68 6.88
N ILE A 22 -1.28 26.96 5.78
CA ILE A 22 -0.58 25.72 5.46
C ILE A 22 0.72 26.02 4.73
N ASN A 23 1.83 25.48 5.26
CA ASN A 23 3.10 25.47 4.54
C ASN A 23 3.11 24.35 3.49
N TRP A 24 2.60 24.64 2.30
CA TRP A 24 2.51 23.67 1.19
C TRP A 24 3.86 23.09 0.76
N SER A 25 4.96 23.83 0.94
CA SER A 25 6.30 23.30 0.66
C SER A 25 6.70 22.21 1.66
N GLU A 26 6.27 22.31 2.91
CA GLU A 26 6.51 21.24 3.90
C GLU A 26 5.63 20.01 3.61
N VAL A 27 4.36 20.23 3.26
CA VAL A 27 3.46 19.15 2.84
C VAL A 27 4.07 18.36 1.66
N ALA A 28 4.58 19.06 0.65
CA ALA A 28 5.24 18.44 -0.49
C ALA A 28 6.49 17.65 -0.07
N ARG A 29 7.36 18.21 0.78
CA ARG A 29 8.56 17.52 1.28
C ARG A 29 8.20 16.21 1.99
N GLN A 30 7.22 16.24 2.89
CA GLN A 30 6.79 15.04 3.61
C GLN A 30 6.24 13.98 2.65
N ALA A 31 5.42 14.39 1.68
CA ALA A 31 4.91 13.47 0.66
C ALA A 31 6.04 12.82 -0.16
N PHE A 32 7.08 13.59 -0.55
CA PHE A 32 8.22 13.04 -1.27
C PHE A 32 9.05 12.07 -0.43
N TYR A 33 9.34 12.41 0.83
CA TYR A 33 10.06 11.51 1.74
C TYR A 33 9.32 10.18 1.91
N GLN A 34 8.01 10.25 2.13
CA GLN A 34 7.19 9.06 2.29
C GLN A 34 7.17 8.21 1.02
N GLN A 35 6.94 8.81 -0.15
CA GLN A 35 6.93 8.10 -1.42
C GLN A 35 8.28 7.44 -1.73
N ILE A 36 9.39 8.15 -1.49
CA ILE A 36 10.74 7.58 -1.69
C ILE A 36 10.95 6.39 -0.75
N LYS A 37 10.60 6.51 0.53
CA LYS A 37 10.71 5.43 1.51
C LYS A 37 9.92 4.19 1.08
N ASP A 38 8.70 4.37 0.59
CA ASP A 38 7.87 3.28 0.10
C ASP A 38 8.48 2.62 -1.15
N MET A 39 9.02 3.42 -2.07
CA MET A 39 9.70 2.89 -3.25
C MET A 39 11.00 2.15 -2.90
N GLU A 40 11.76 2.63 -1.92
CA GLU A 40 12.95 1.94 -1.42
C GLU A 40 12.60 0.63 -0.71
N PHE A 41 11.52 0.62 0.08
CA PHE A 41 11.01 -0.59 0.70
C PHE A 41 10.62 -1.63 -0.35
N LEU A 42 9.84 -1.23 -1.36
CA LEU A 42 9.47 -2.10 -2.47
C LEU A 42 10.69 -2.60 -3.25
N LYS A 43 11.68 -1.73 -3.51
CA LYS A 43 12.93 -2.13 -4.17
C LYS A 43 13.71 -3.14 -3.33
N LYS A 44 13.84 -2.94 -2.01
CA LYS A 44 14.51 -3.89 -1.10
C LYS A 44 13.76 -5.22 -0.99
N PHE A 45 12.42 -5.17 -1.00
CA PHE A 45 11.59 -6.37 -1.00
C PHE A 45 11.77 -7.15 -2.30
N LYS A 46 11.72 -6.47 -3.45
CA LYS A 46 11.94 -7.08 -4.77
C LYS A 46 13.37 -7.56 -4.97
N SER A 47 14.38 -6.83 -4.50
CA SER A 47 15.79 -7.18 -4.74
C SER A 47 16.25 -8.43 -4.00
N LYS A 48 15.59 -8.80 -2.90
CA LYS A 48 15.79 -10.09 -2.20
C LYS A 48 14.83 -11.17 -2.66
N SER A 49 13.82 -10.82 -3.44
CA SER A 49 12.81 -11.75 -3.92
C SER A 49 13.32 -12.48 -5.16
N ARG A 50 13.56 -13.79 -5.03
CA ARG A 50 13.67 -14.71 -6.17
C ARG A 50 12.30 -15.27 -6.58
N LEU A 51 11.23 -14.71 -6.04
CA LEU A 51 9.86 -15.18 -6.25
C LEU A 51 9.50 -14.97 -7.72
N THR A 52 9.37 -16.06 -8.45
CA THR A 52 8.88 -16.04 -9.82
C THR A 52 7.36 -15.90 -9.84
N GLU A 53 6.79 -15.62 -11.01
CA GLU A 53 5.33 -15.60 -11.19
C GLU A 53 4.70 -16.96 -10.84
N GLU A 54 5.39 -18.05 -11.18
CA GLU A 54 4.97 -19.42 -10.87
C GLU A 54 4.96 -19.69 -9.36
N ASP A 55 5.95 -19.18 -8.63
CA ASP A 55 6.01 -19.27 -7.17
C ASP A 55 4.86 -18.49 -6.51
N ALA A 56 4.52 -17.31 -7.04
CA ALA A 56 3.40 -16.51 -6.54
C ALA A 56 2.05 -17.23 -6.73
N LEU A 57 1.85 -17.85 -7.90
CA LEU A 57 0.65 -18.63 -8.20
C LEU A 57 0.55 -19.88 -7.32
N LYS A 58 1.66 -20.59 -7.10
CA LYS A 58 1.70 -21.73 -6.18
C LYS A 58 1.34 -21.31 -4.75
N LEU A 59 1.99 -20.27 -4.23
CA LEU A 59 1.69 -19.73 -2.89
C LEU A 59 0.23 -19.31 -2.75
N GLY A 60 -0.34 -18.64 -3.74
CA GLY A 60 -1.76 -18.27 -3.76
C GLY A 60 -2.68 -19.48 -3.73
N SER A 61 -2.36 -20.53 -4.50
CA SER A 61 -3.14 -21.78 -4.50
C SER A 61 -3.07 -22.52 -3.15
N GLU A 62 -1.88 -22.59 -2.55
CA GLU A 62 -1.66 -23.24 -1.24
C GLU A 62 -2.39 -22.48 -0.12
N LEU A 63 -2.34 -21.15 -0.15
CA LEU A 63 -3.11 -20.29 0.77
C LEU A 63 -4.61 -20.54 0.63
N ASN A 64 -5.16 -20.57 -0.58
CA ASN A 64 -6.59 -20.87 -0.80
C ASN A 64 -6.98 -22.27 -0.29
N ILE A 65 -6.14 -23.28 -0.52
CA ILE A 65 -6.37 -24.63 0.00
C ILE A 65 -6.34 -24.64 1.54
N SER A 66 -5.37 -23.95 2.15
CA SER A 66 -5.26 -23.89 3.61
C SER A 66 -6.44 -23.16 4.26
N LEU A 67 -6.85 -22.03 3.68
CA LEU A 67 -7.99 -21.23 4.14
C LEU A 67 -9.29 -22.00 3.97
N SER A 68 -9.54 -22.61 2.80
CA SER A 68 -10.73 -23.44 2.58
C SER A 68 -10.80 -24.61 3.56
N LYS A 69 -9.69 -25.32 3.81
CA LYS A 69 -9.62 -26.37 4.84
C LYS A 69 -9.96 -25.83 6.23
N ARG A 70 -9.45 -24.65 6.60
CA ARG A 70 -9.75 -24.00 7.89
C ARG A 70 -11.21 -23.56 8.01
N TYR A 71 -11.79 -23.03 6.93
CA TYR A 71 -13.20 -22.65 6.89
C TYR A 71 -14.13 -23.88 6.95
N LEU A 72 -13.80 -24.94 6.22
CA LEU A 72 -14.56 -26.19 6.22
C LEU A 72 -14.40 -26.98 7.54
N SER A 73 -13.23 -26.91 8.19
CA SER A 73 -13.01 -27.54 9.50
C SER A 73 -13.72 -26.78 10.63
N ASN A 74 -13.73 -25.45 10.59
CA ASN A 74 -14.49 -24.63 11.54
C ASN A 74 -16.01 -24.64 11.27
N GLY A 75 -16.46 -24.86 10.03
CA GLY A 75 -17.87 -24.99 9.65
C GLY A 75 -18.55 -26.29 10.11
N ARG A 76 -17.82 -27.25 10.70
CA ARG A 76 -18.38 -28.50 11.25
C ARG A 76 -18.71 -28.45 12.75
N LYS A 77 -18.50 -27.32 13.44
CA LYS A 77 -19.16 -27.11 14.73
C LYS A 77 -20.60 -26.67 14.48
N LYS A 78 -21.47 -27.65 14.16
CA LYS A 78 -22.92 -27.47 14.38
C LYS A 78 -23.10 -26.89 15.79
N PRO A 79 -24.01 -25.93 16.00
CA PRO A 79 -24.41 -25.58 17.36
C PRO A 79 -24.89 -26.88 18.04
N LYS A 80 -24.17 -27.34 19.06
CA LYS A 80 -24.73 -28.25 20.04
C LYS A 80 -25.83 -27.46 20.71
N GLY A 81 -27.07 -27.88 20.49
CA GLY A 81 -28.25 -27.20 21.00
C GLY A 81 -28.20 -27.00 22.51
N LEU A 82 -28.83 -25.92 22.93
CA LEU A 82 -29.88 -25.86 23.95
C LEU A 82 -30.57 -24.50 23.80
#